data_AF-A0A3D9QWV8-F1
#
_entry.id   AF-A0A3D9QWV8-F1
#
_cell.length_a   1.000
_cell.length_b   1.000
_cell.length_c   1.000
_cell.angle_alpha   90.00
_cell.angle_beta   90.00
_cell.angle_gamma   90.00
#
_symmetry.space_group_name_H-M   'P 1'
#
loop_
_entity.id
_entity.type
_entity.pdbx_description
1 polymer ?
#
loop_
_entity_poly.entity_id
_entity_poly.type
_entity_poly.pdbx_seq_one_letter_code
_entity_poly.pdbx_strand_id
1 'polypeptide(L)' 'MENQNQRLERLRTQLVSAALTKETFLHPDVILLSQALDQLIVKVQREKYKRVAGQR' A
#
# COMPACT_ATOMS: atom_id res chain seq x y z
N MET A 1 -9.06 -12.14 0.44
CA MET A 1 -8.27 -11.18 -0.35
C MET A 1 -8.93 -9.80 -0.39
N GLU A 2 -10.25 -9.71 -0.30
CA GLU A 2 -11.01 -8.45 -0.29
C GLU A 2 -10.56 -7.45 0.80
N ASN A 3 -10.29 -7.95 2.01
CA ASN A 3 -9.88 -7.13 3.16
C ASN A 3 -8.50 -6.44 2.98
N GLN A 4 -7.56 -7.11 2.29
CA GLN A 4 -6.23 -6.53 2.02
C GLN A 4 -6.26 -5.48 0.91
N ASN A 5 -7.07 -5.70 -0.14
CA ASN A 5 -7.27 -4.72 -1.20
C ASN A 5 -7.97 -3.46 -0.66
N GLN A 6 -8.98 -3.60 0.20
CA GLN A 6 -9.63 -2.46 0.85
C GLN A 6 -8.66 -1.68 1.74
N ARG A 7 -7.77 -2.37 2.46
CA ARG A 7 -6.76 -1.71 3.29
C ARG A 7 -5.71 -0.96 2.46
N LEU A 8 -5.36 -1.51 1.30
CA LEU A 8 -4.45 -0.90 0.33
C LEU A 8 -5.07 0.36 -0.29
N GLU A 9 -6.34 0.29 -0.68
CA GLU A 9 -7.07 1.46 -1.20
C GLU A 9 -7.23 2.56 -0.15
N ARG A 10 -7.55 2.22 1.10
CA ARG A 10 -7.59 3.19 2.20
C ARG A 10 -6.24 3.88 2.43
N LEU A 11 -5.15 3.13 2.46
CA LEU A 11 -3.80 3.69 2.61
C LEU A 11 -3.41 4.58 1.42
N ARG A 12 -3.79 4.17 0.20
CA ARG A 12 -3.59 4.99 -1.00
C ARG A 12 -4.33 6.32 -0.90
N THR A 13 -5.61 6.30 -0.51
CA THR A 13 -6.39 7.53 -0.36
C THR A 13 -5.80 8.44 0.72
N GLN A 14 -5.33 7.88 1.83
CA GLN A 14 -4.65 8.66 2.88
C GLN A 14 -3.35 9.29 2.39
N LEU A 15 -2.52 8.55 1.65
CA LEU A 15 -1.30 9.07 1.05
C LEU A 15 -1.59 10.22 0.08
N VAL A 16 -2.54 10.05 -0.84
CA VAL A 16 -2.91 11.08 -1.81
C VAL A 16 -3.44 12.32 -1.09
N SER A 17 -4.32 12.14 -0.10
CA SER A 17 -4.84 13.25 0.69
C SER A 17 -3.71 13.98 1.44
N ALA A 18 -2.79 13.25 2.07
CA ALA A 18 -1.67 13.85 2.78
C ALA A 18 -0.72 14.61 1.84
N ALA A 19 -0.41 14.04 0.67
CA ALA A 19 0.41 14.70 -0.33
C ALA A 19 -0.23 15.98 -0.87
N LEU A 20 -1.55 15.96 -1.09
CA LEU A 20 -2.32 17.15 -1.49
C LEU A 20 -2.35 18.20 -0.38
N THR A 21 -2.59 17.81 0.87
CA THR A 21 -2.64 18.75 2.00
C THR A 21 -1.27 19.35 2.33
N LYS A 22 -0.19 18.60 2.14
CA LYS A 22 1.17 19.06 2.43
C LYS A 22 1.86 19.68 1.22
N GLU A 23 1.25 19.60 0.04
CA GLU A 23 1.77 20.07 -1.25
C GLU A 23 3.16 19.51 -1.60
N THR A 24 3.56 18.40 -0.96
CA THR A 24 4.86 17.77 -1.18
C THR A 24 4.80 16.29 -0.85
N PHE A 25 5.53 15.50 -1.63
CA PHE A 25 5.76 14.08 -1.36
C PHE A 25 6.90 13.84 -0.37
N LEU A 26 7.66 14.88 -0.02
CA LEU A 26 8.81 14.79 0.88
C LEU A 26 8.42 15.02 2.36
N HIS A 27 7.14 15.25 2.64
CA HIS A 27 6.69 15.42 4.01
C HIS A 27 6.86 14.09 4.78
N PRO A 28 7.37 14.09 6.01
CA PRO A 28 7.59 12.86 6.79
C PRO A 28 6.36 11.95 6.85
N ASP A 29 5.16 12.51 7.06
CA ASP A 29 3.91 11.73 7.05
C ASP A 29 3.61 11.08 5.69
N VAL A 30 3.88 11.76 4.58
CA VAL A 30 3.65 11.23 3.24
C VAL A 30 4.64 10.09 2.94
N ILE A 31 5.89 10.25 3.39
CA ILE A 31 6.93 9.22 3.29
C ILE A 31 6.53 7.99 4.10
N LEU A 32 6.08 8.17 5.35
CA LEU A 32 5.63 7.06 6.21
C LEU A 32 4.44 6.32 5.59
N LEU A 33 3.45 7.04 5.07
CA LEU A 33 2.31 6.46 4.37
C LEU A 33 2.73 5.71 3.10
N SER A 34 3.72 6.23 2.36
CA SER A 34 4.27 5.58 1.17
C SER A 34 4.94 4.26 1.50
N GLN A 35 5.78 4.25 2.53
CA GLN A 35 6.47 3.04 3.00
C GLN A 35 5.48 1.99 3.50
N ALA A 36 4.46 2.40 4.27
CA ALA A 36 3.42 1.50 4.75
C ALA A 36 2.60 0.88 3.60
N LEU A 37 2.30 1.67 2.57
CA LEU A 37 1.61 1.19 1.37
C LEU A 37 2.47 0.18 0.59
N ASP A 38 3.76 0.47 0.42
CA ASP A 38 4.70 -0.40 -0.30
C ASP A 38 4.85 -1.77 0.38
N GLN A 39 5.04 -1.78 1.70
CA GLN A 39 5.08 -3.02 2.49
C GLN A 39 3.81 -3.87 2.34
N LEU A 40 2.64 -3.22 2.29
CA LEU A 40 1.38 -3.92 2.10
C LEU A 40 1.25 -4.50 0.69
N ILE A 41 1.68 -3.75 -0.34
CA ILE A 41 1.73 -4.23 -1.73
C ILE A 41 2.60 -5.48 -1.82
N VAL A 42 3.83 -5.43 -1.30
CA VAL A 42 4.77 -6.56 -1.32
C VAL A 42 4.17 -7.77 -0.59
N LYS A 43 3.50 -7.56 0.54
CA LYS A 43 2.84 -8.65 1.29
C LYS A 43 1.74 -9.31 0.46
N VAL A 44 0.84 -8.53 -0.12
CA VAL A 44 -0.27 -9.03 -0.96
C VAL A 44 0.27 -9.76 -2.18
N GLN A 45 1.29 -9.21 -2.84
CA GLN A 45 1.90 -9.83 -4.01
C GLN A 45 2.61 -11.14 -3.66
N ARG A 46 3.35 -11.20 -2.55
CA ARG A 46 3.96 -12.44 -2.05
C ARG A 46 2.91 -13.50 -1.76
N GLU A 47 1.79 -13.15 -1.13
CA GLU A 47 0.71 -14.09 -0.87
C GLU A 47 0.05 -14.60 -2.15
N LYS A 48 -0.16 -13.72 -3.15
CA LYS A 48 -0.64 -14.14 -4.48
C LYS A 48 0.35 -15.10 -5.15
N TYR A 49 1.63 -14.76 -5.14
CA TYR A 49 2.67 -15.57 -5.75
C TYR A 49 2.76 -16.97 -5.12
N LYS A 50 2.72 -17.07 -3.78
CA LYS A 50 2.71 -18.37 -3.08
C LYS A 50 1.53 -19.26 -3.49
N ARG A 51 0.33 -18.68 -3.66
CA ARG A 51 -0.85 -19.44 -4.11
C ARG A 51 -0.70 -19.95 -5.53
N VAL A 52 -0.17 -19.14 -6.43
CA VAL A 52 0.08 -19.51 -7.83
C VAL A 52 1.20 -20.56 -7.92
N ALA A 53 2.26 -20.42 -7.14
CA ALA A 53 3.39 -21.36 -7.14
C ALA A 53 3.03 -22.72 -6.51
N GLY A 54 2.14 -22.77 -5.51
CA GLY A 54 1.66 -24.02 -4.91
C GLY A 54 0.58 -24.74 -5.72
N GLN A 55 0.14 -24.19 -6.85
CA GLN A 55 -0.82 -24.80 -7.79
C GLN A 55 -0.14 -25.41 -9.03
N ARG A 56 1.20 -25.33 -9.13
CA ARG A 56 2.03 -25.96 -10.16
C ARG A 56 2.73 -27.18 -9.58
#